data_AF-A0A942NIQ8-F1
#
_entry.id   AF-A0A942NIQ8-F1
#
_cell.length_a   1.000
_cell.length_b   1.000
_cell.length_c   1.000
_cell.angle_alpha   90.00
_cell.angle_beta   90.00
_cell.angle_gamma   90.00
#
_symmetry.space_group_name_H-M   'P 1'
#
loop_
_entity.id
_entity.type
_entity.pdbx_description
1 polymer ?
#
loop_
_entity_poly.entity_id
_entity_poly.type
_entity_poly.pdbx_seq_one_letter_code
_entity_poly.pdbx_strand_id
1 'polypeptide(L)'
;MKLTIGNLAKQAEVTVETIRYYQRIGLLDEPGKPHNGYRHYPPHAIARIRFIKRAQQAGFTLKEIAQLLSFDGAHCAEVQKIAEQKCRQIDAQIKDLSALRNVLDNLVKRCQTDSPTEHCSLIDALSKT
;
A
#
# COMPACT_ATOMS: atom_id res chain seq x y z
N MET A 1 -16.57 -15.15 21.13
CA MET A 1 -15.58 -14.44 21.96
C MET A 1 -15.42 -13.03 21.42
N LYS A 2 -15.50 -11.97 22.25
CA LYS A 2 -15.34 -10.58 21.80
C LYS A 2 -14.00 -10.02 22.27
N LEU A 3 -13.31 -9.23 21.45
CA LEU A 3 -11.94 -8.74 21.72
C LEU A 3 -11.93 -7.26 22.08
N THR A 4 -11.04 -6.83 22.97
CA THR A 4 -10.71 -5.40 23.12
C THR A 4 -9.87 -4.93 21.93
N ILE A 5 -9.78 -3.62 21.70
CA ILE A 5 -8.99 -3.07 20.59
C ILE A 5 -7.50 -3.50 20.66
N GLY A 6 -6.93 -3.59 21.86
CA GLY A 6 -5.55 -4.04 22.05
C GLY A 6 -5.35 -5.52 21.71
N ASN A 7 -6.29 -6.38 22.12
CA ASN A 7 -6.25 -7.80 21.75
C ASN A 7 -6.49 -8.01 20.24
N LEU A 8 -7.37 -7.21 19.63
CA LEU A 8 -7.59 -7.22 18.19
C LEU A 8 -6.31 -6.81 17.44
N ALA A 9 -5.65 -5.73 17.86
CA ALA A 9 -4.39 -5.25 17.29
C ALA A 9 -3.30 -6.32 17.34
N LYS A 10 -3.13 -6.95 18.51
CA LYS A 10 -2.16 -8.03 18.72
C LYS A 10 -2.43 -9.23 17.82
N GLN A 11 -3.68 -9.69 17.73
CA GLN A 11 -4.02 -10.87 16.92
C GLN A 11 -4.00 -10.60 15.41
N ALA A 12 -4.25 -9.36 15.00
CA ALA A 12 -4.20 -8.95 13.61
C ALA A 12 -2.80 -8.45 13.17
N GLU A 13 -1.81 -8.43 14.08
CA GLU A 13 -0.43 -7.97 13.82
C GLU A 13 -0.38 -6.53 13.28
N VAL A 14 -1.15 -5.65 13.93
CA VAL A 14 -1.23 -4.21 13.62
C VAL A 14 -1.16 -3.38 14.88
N THR A 15 -0.95 -2.07 14.75
CA THR A 15 -1.05 -1.16 15.89
C THR A 15 -2.51 -0.78 16.14
N VAL A 16 -2.80 -0.31 17.36
CA VAL A 16 -4.13 0.23 17.70
C VAL A 16 -4.46 1.43 16.82
N GLU A 17 -3.47 2.24 16.48
CA GLU A 17 -3.58 3.39 15.58
C GLU A 17 -3.99 2.96 14.17
N THR A 18 -3.46 1.84 13.65
CA THR A 18 -3.89 1.28 12.36
C THR A 18 -5.38 0.92 12.38
N ILE A 19 -5.85 0.29 13.47
CA ILE A 19 -7.28 -0.05 13.61
C ILE A 19 -8.13 1.22 13.65
N ARG A 20 -7.76 2.20 14.47
CA ARG A 20 -8.47 3.49 14.56
C ARG A 20 -8.47 4.23 13.22
N TYR A 21 -7.38 4.14 12.48
CA TYR A 21 -7.29 4.73 11.16
C TYR A 21 -8.27 4.07 10.19
N TYR A 22 -8.29 2.73 10.12
CA TYR A 22 -9.26 1.99 9.30
C TYR A 22 -10.72 2.31 9.66
N GLN A 23 -11.00 2.52 10.94
CA GLN A 23 -12.33 2.95 11.39
C GLN A 23 -12.69 4.34 10.86
N ARG A 24 -11.77 5.30 10.98
CA ARG A 24 -11.98 6.69 10.52
C ARG A 24 -12.29 6.78 9.03
N ILE A 25 -11.67 5.92 8.23
CA ILE A 25 -11.88 5.89 6.76
C ILE A 25 -12.94 4.88 6.31
N GLY A 26 -13.68 4.28 7.25
CA GLY A 26 -14.80 3.37 6.95
C GLY A 26 -14.40 1.97 6.46
N LEU A 27 -13.12 1.58 6.57
CA LEU A 27 -12.67 0.24 6.19
C LEU A 27 -12.96 -0.81 7.26
N LEU A 28 -13.19 -0.41 8.51
CA LEU A 28 -13.49 -1.30 9.62
C LEU A 28 -14.58 -0.71 10.48
N ASP A 29 -15.56 -1.51 10.88
CA ASP A 29 -16.63 -1.03 11.73
C ASP A 29 -16.11 -0.59 13.11
N GLU A 30 -16.69 0.50 13.62
CA GLU A 30 -16.47 0.97 14.97
C GLU A 30 -17.60 0.51 15.88
N PRO A 31 -17.38 -0.45 16.80
CA PRO A 31 -18.42 -0.91 17.70
C PRO A 31 -18.95 0.26 18.55
N GLY A 32 -20.25 0.22 18.83
CA GLY A 32 -20.89 1.17 19.73
C GLY A 32 -20.16 1.26 21.08
N LYS A 33 -20.08 2.47 21.63
CA LYS A 33 -19.46 2.70 22.94
C LYS A 33 -20.40 2.14 24.02
N PRO A 34 -19.99 1.13 24.81
CA PRO A 34 -20.82 0.61 25.89
C PRO A 34 -20.97 1.65 27.03
N HIS A 35 -22.05 1.53 27.81
CA HIS A 35 -22.31 2.42 28.97
C HIS A 35 -21.20 2.41 30.02
N ASN A 36 -20.52 1.28 30.18
CA ASN A 36 -19.32 1.16 31.00
C ASN A 36 -18.38 0.12 30.36
N GLY A 37 -17.07 0.34 30.42
CA GLY A 37 -16.05 -0.58 29.90
C GLY A 37 -15.57 -0.30 28.47
N TYR A 38 -15.01 -1.33 27.83
CA TYR A 38 -14.27 -1.23 26.57
C TYR A 38 -15.11 -1.64 25.37
N ARG A 39 -14.82 -1.04 24.20
CA ARG A 39 -15.37 -1.53 22.93
C ARG A 39 -14.95 -2.98 22.69
N HIS A 40 -15.90 -3.74 22.18
CA HIS A 40 -15.76 -5.16 21.93
C HIS A 40 -15.93 -5.46 20.44
N TYR A 41 -14.90 -6.07 19.87
CA TYR A 41 -14.80 -6.38 18.45
C TYR A 41 -15.13 -7.85 18.20
N PRO A 42 -15.84 -8.16 17.12
CA PRO A 42 -16.12 -9.53 16.74
C PRO A 42 -14.86 -10.20 16.14
N PRO A 43 -14.74 -11.54 16.22
CA PRO A 43 -13.56 -12.26 15.69
C PRO A 43 -13.31 -12.04 14.20
N HIS A 44 -14.37 -11.83 13.40
CA HIS A 44 -14.23 -11.58 11.96
C HIS A 44 -13.47 -10.27 11.63
N ALA A 45 -13.38 -9.34 12.59
CA ALA A 45 -12.58 -8.12 12.43
C ALA A 45 -11.09 -8.45 12.19
N ILE A 46 -10.58 -9.57 12.73
CA ILE A 46 -9.20 -10.02 12.47
C ILE A 46 -9.03 -10.38 10.99
N ALA A 47 -9.95 -11.18 10.44
CA ALA A 47 -9.90 -11.59 9.04
C ALA A 47 -9.96 -10.37 8.11
N ARG A 48 -10.82 -9.39 8.43
CA ARG A 48 -10.93 -8.13 7.69
C ARG A 48 -9.64 -7.30 7.75
N ILE A 49 -9.02 -7.13 8.91
CA ILE A 49 -7.75 -6.39 9.04
C ILE A 49 -6.63 -7.09 8.26
N ARG A 50 -6.54 -8.43 8.35
CA ARG A 50 -5.55 -9.20 7.58
C ARG A 50 -5.77 -9.09 6.08
N PHE A 51 -7.03 -9.08 5.62
CA PHE A 51 -7.36 -8.83 4.22
C PHE A 51 -6.84 -7.45 3.77
N ILE A 52 -7.15 -6.38 4.51
CA ILE A 52 -6.68 -5.02 4.19
C ILE A 52 -5.16 -5.00 4.08
N LYS A 53 -4.44 -5.60 5.05
CA LYS A 53 -2.97 -5.65 5.03
C LYS A 53 -2.40 -6.39 3.82
N ARG A 54 -2.95 -7.56 3.48
CA ARG A 54 -2.49 -8.32 2.30
C ARG A 54 -2.76 -7.57 1.01
N ALA A 55 -3.90 -6.90 0.89
CA ALA A 55 -4.22 -6.09 -0.28
C ALA A 55 -3.29 -4.88 -0.40
N GLN A 56 -2.93 -4.21 0.70
CA GLN A 56 -1.92 -3.15 0.67
C GLN A 56 -0.55 -3.65 0.21
N GLN A 57 -0.12 -4.83 0.69
CA GLN A 57 1.13 -5.47 0.25
C GLN A 57 1.12 -5.81 -1.24
N ALA A 58 -0.05 -6.12 -1.80
CA ALA A 58 -0.24 -6.33 -3.24
C ALA A 58 -0.34 -5.04 -4.06
N GLY A 59 -0.14 -3.86 -3.44
CA GLY A 59 -0.12 -2.58 -4.14
C GLY A 59 -1.50 -1.91 -4.31
N PHE A 60 -2.54 -2.44 -3.66
CA PHE A 60 -3.84 -1.78 -3.64
C PHE A 60 -3.86 -0.58 -2.68
N THR A 61 -4.41 0.52 -3.16
CA THR A 61 -4.73 1.69 -2.36
C THR A 61 -5.90 1.40 -1.43
N LEU A 62 -6.02 2.15 -0.33
CA LEU A 62 -7.14 2.00 0.61
C LEU A 62 -8.51 2.20 -0.05
N LYS A 63 -8.58 3.02 -1.11
CA LYS A 63 -9.81 3.22 -1.90
C LYS A 63 -10.18 1.98 -2.71
N GLU A 64 -9.20 1.34 -3.36
CA GLU A 64 -9.42 0.08 -4.07
C GLU A 64 -9.78 -1.04 -3.08
N ILE A 65 -9.15 -1.06 -1.90
CA ILE A 65 -9.47 -2.02 -0.84
C ILE A 65 -10.91 -1.84 -0.33
N ALA A 66 -11.41 -0.61 -0.19
CA ALA A 66 -12.82 -0.36 0.11
C ALA A 66 -13.74 -0.99 -0.94
N GLN A 67 -13.40 -0.87 -2.23
CA GLN A 67 -14.17 -1.49 -3.31
C GLN A 67 -14.10 -3.01 -3.21
N LEU A 68 -12.91 -3.59 -3.01
CA LEU A 68 -12.75 -5.04 -2.83
C LEU A 68 -13.55 -5.58 -1.64
N LEU A 69 -13.64 -4.83 -0.55
CA LEU A 69 -14.43 -5.20 0.64
C LEU A 69 -15.94 -5.04 0.45
N SER A 70 -16.39 -4.33 -0.59
CA SER A 70 -17.81 -4.16 -0.93
C SER A 70 -18.35 -5.32 -1.76
N PHE A 71 -17.46 -6.09 -2.40
CA PHE A 71 -17.81 -7.25 -3.19
C PHE A 71 -17.91 -8.51 -2.32
N ASP A 72 -18.93 -9.33 -2.58
CA ASP A 72 -19.04 -10.67 -2.03
C ASP A 72 -18.48 -11.74 -2.99
N GLY A 73 -18.55 -13.01 -2.61
CA GLY A 73 -18.03 -14.13 -3.40
C GLY A 73 -18.68 -14.32 -4.78
N ALA A 74 -19.77 -13.62 -5.10
CA ALA A 74 -20.44 -13.67 -6.40
C ALA A 74 -19.86 -12.68 -7.43
N HIS A 75 -19.02 -11.72 -7.00
CA HIS A 75 -18.48 -10.65 -7.85
C HIS A 75 -17.07 -10.95 -8.36
N CYS A 76 -16.84 -12.19 -8.79
CA CYS A 76 -15.51 -12.65 -9.22
C CYS A 76 -14.99 -11.83 -10.43
N ALA A 77 -15.88 -11.46 -11.36
CA ALA A 77 -15.53 -10.69 -12.55
C ALA A 77 -15.10 -9.25 -12.21
N GLU A 78 -15.77 -8.59 -11.27
CA GLU A 78 -15.44 -7.25 -10.81
C GLU A 78 -14.10 -7.23 -10.08
N VAL A 79 -13.88 -8.20 -9.18
CA VAL A 79 -12.61 -8.37 -8.46
C VAL A 79 -11.47 -8.64 -9.44
N GLN A 80 -11.68 -9.51 -10.44
CA GLN A 80 -10.71 -9.78 -11.48
C GLN A 80 -10.34 -8.49 -12.25
N LYS A 81 -11.34 -7.69 -12.65
CA LYS A 81 -11.11 -6.43 -13.37
C LYS A 81 -10.25 -5.44 -12.57
N ILE A 82 -10.48 -5.34 -11.26
CA ILE A 82 -9.68 -4.49 -10.36
C ILE A 82 -8.24 -4.98 -10.29
N ALA A 83 -8.04 -6.30 -10.17
CA ALA A 83 -6.70 -6.90 -10.16
C ALA A 83 -5.96 -6.68 -11.48
N GLU A 84 -6.62 -6.89 -12.63
CA GLU A 84 -6.03 -6.63 -13.95
C GLU A 84 -5.64 -5.16 -14.13
N GLN A 85 -6.49 -4.24 -13.65
CA GLN A 85 -6.16 -2.82 -13.66
C GLN A 85 -4.93 -2.51 -12.80
N LYS A 86 -4.82 -3.15 -11.63
CA LYS A 86 -3.64 -3.00 -10.76
C LYS A 86 -2.37 -3.53 -11.44
N CYS A 87 -2.42 -4.69 -12.10
CA CYS A 87 -1.29 -5.21 -12.86
C CYS A 87 -0.84 -4.22 -13.94
N ARG A 88 -1.76 -3.67 -14.74
CA ARG A 88 -1.44 -2.66 -15.76
C ARG A 88 -0.78 -1.39 -15.18
N GLN A 89 -1.22 -0.95 -14.00
CA GLN A 89 -0.60 0.19 -13.32
C GLN A 89 0.83 -0.13 -12.86
N ILE A 90 1.05 -1.32 -12.31
CA ILE A 90 2.38 -1.78 -11.89
C ILE A 90 3.30 -1.91 -13.09
N ASP A 91 2.85 -2.48 -14.21
CA ASP A 91 3.63 -2.61 -15.44
C ASP A 91 4.05 -1.25 -16.01
N ALA A 92 3.16 -0.25 -15.96
CA ALA A 92 3.47 1.11 -16.34
C ALA A 92 4.54 1.73 -15.42
N GLN A 93 4.40 1.56 -14.10
CA GLN A 93 5.40 2.03 -13.13
C GLN A 93 6.77 1.35 -13.34
N ILE A 94 6.80 0.05 -13.61
CA ILE A 94 8.03 -0.69 -13.91
C ILE A 94 8.69 -0.12 -15.16
N LYS A 95 7.91 0.16 -16.22
CA LYS A 95 8.42 0.75 -17.45
C LYS A 95 9.05 2.12 -17.18
N ASP A 96 8.36 2.99 -16.46
CA ASP A 96 8.85 4.35 -16.16
C ASP A 96 10.10 4.32 -15.27
N LEU A 97 10.10 3.49 -14.22
CA LEU A 97 11.26 3.30 -13.34
C LEU A 97 12.45 2.69 -14.09
N SER A 98 12.21 1.77 -15.01
CA SER A 98 13.28 1.19 -15.85
C SER A 98 13.87 2.23 -16.80
N ALA A 99 13.03 3.09 -17.38
CA ALA A 99 13.51 4.17 -18.23
C ALA A 99 14.39 5.17 -17.43
N LEU A 100 13.93 5.58 -16.24
CA LEU A 100 14.70 6.47 -15.38
C LEU A 100 16.03 5.83 -14.93
N ARG A 101 16.00 4.55 -14.57
CA ARG A 101 17.21 3.79 -14.24
C ARG A 101 18.20 3.78 -15.40
N ASN A 102 17.74 3.54 -16.63
CA ASN A 102 18.62 3.53 -17.79
C ASN A 102 19.25 4.91 -18.06
N VAL A 103 18.51 6.01 -17.81
CA VAL A 103 19.07 7.37 -17.88
C VAL A 103 20.20 7.54 -16.85
N LEU A 104 19.96 7.15 -15.60
CA LEU A 104 20.97 7.23 -14.54
C LEU A 104 22.19 6.35 -14.85
N ASP A 105 21.99 5.12 -15.31
CA ASP A 105 23.07 4.19 -15.70
C ASP A 105 23.94 4.79 -16.82
N ASN A 106 23.34 5.48 -17.78
CA ASN A 106 24.07 6.16 -18.86
C ASN A 106 24.89 7.35 -18.34
N LEU A 107 24.34 8.14 -17.41
CA LEU A 107 25.07 9.25 -16.79
C LEU A 107 26.26 8.76 -15.96
N VAL A 108 26.08 7.68 -15.20
CA VAL A 108 27.15 7.05 -14.42
C VAL A 108 28.27 6.53 -15.33
N LYS A 109 27.93 5.85 -16.43
CA LYS A 109 28.93 5.37 -17.41
C LYS A 109 29.75 6.50 -18.01
N ARG A 110 29.12 7.62 -18.38
CA ARG A 110 29.82 8.81 -18.91
C ARG A 110 30.81 9.37 -17.89
N CYS A 111 30.39 9.49 -16.64
CA CYS A 111 31.26 9.97 -15.56
C CYS A 111 32.47 9.05 -15.30
N GLN A 112 32.35 7.73 -15.52
CA GLN A 112 33.46 6.78 -15.37
C GLN A 112 34.49 6.85 -16.50
N THR A 113 34.08 7.31 -17.68
CA THR A 113 34.98 7.50 -18.84
C THR A 113 35.69 8.85 -18.84
N ASP A 114 35.24 9.80 -18.02
CA ASP A 114 35.88 11.10 -17.90
C ASP A 114 37.18 11.00 -17.09
N SER A 115 38.23 11.66 -17.58
CA SER A 115 39.49 11.84 -16.86
C SER A 115 39.25 12.49 -15.49
N PRO A 116 40.02 12.19 -14.43
CA PRO A 116 39.76 12.66 -13.06
C PRO A 116 39.86 14.19 -12.81
N THR A 117 39.87 15.02 -13.84
CA THR A 117 40.29 16.42 -13.73
C THR A 117 39.19 17.38 -14.21
N GLU A 118 38.57 18.00 -13.21
CA GLU A 118 37.88 19.31 -13.17
C GLU A 118 36.35 19.38 -13.39
N HIS A 119 35.72 18.48 -14.16
CA HIS A 119 34.25 18.54 -14.35
C HIS A 119 33.58 17.17 -14.25
N CYS A 120 32.52 17.09 -13.44
CA CYS A 120 31.69 15.89 -13.33
C CYS A 120 30.55 15.97 -14.34
N SER A 121 30.63 15.20 -15.44
CA SER A 121 29.57 15.17 -16.46
C SER A 121 28.19 14.80 -15.92
N LEU A 122 28.11 14.14 -14.77
CA LEU A 122 26.86 13.81 -14.09
C LEU A 122 26.23 15.06 -13.43
N ILE A 123 27.03 15.91 -12.77
CA ILE A 123 26.55 17.18 -12.22
C ILE A 123 26.16 18.14 -13.35
N ASP A 124 26.94 18.20 -14.43
CA ASP A 124 26.65 19.05 -15.58
C ASP A 124 25.35 18.64 -16.29
N ALA A 125 25.08 17.34 -16.39
CA ALA A 125 23.84 16.83 -16.99
C ALA A 125 22.61 17.11 -16.13
N LEU A 126 22.74 17.15 -14.80
CA LEU A 126 21.63 17.41 -13.87
C LEU A 126 21.39 18.90 -13.61
N SER A 127 22.38 19.75 -13.87
CA SER A 127 22.31 21.21 -13.65
C SER A 127 21.86 22.00 -14.89
N LYS A 128 21.94 21.40 -16.08
CA LYS A 128 21.37 22.00 -17.30
C LYS A 128 19.85 21.92 -17.25
N THR A 129 19.24 23.07 -16.97
CA THR A 129 17.78 23.30 -17.00
C THR A 129 17.32 23.56 -18.42
#